data_AF-S4TZQ5-F1
#
_entry.id   AF-S4TZQ5-F1
#
_cell.length_a   1.000
_cell.length_b   1.000
_cell.length_c   1.000
_cell.angle_alpha   90.00
_cell.angle_beta   90.00
_cell.angle_gamma   90.00
#
_symmetry.space_group_name_H-M   'P 1'
#
loop_
_entity.id
_entity.type
_entity.pdbx_description
1 polymer ?
#
loop_
_entity_poly.entity_id
_entity_poly.type
_entity_poly.pdbx_seq_one_letter_code
_entity_poly.pdbx_strand_id
1 'polypeptide(L)'
;VAWREVYRHVLVRWAHICMNKPFKPDYADIEWSYNTEHFNAWCEGKTGFPIVDAAMRQLNHMGYMHNRPRMVVASFLCKDLLIDWRMGEKYFMEHLIDGDFASNHGGWG
;
A
#
# COMPACT_ATOMS: atom_id res chain seq x y z
N VAL A 1 3.78 -13.51 -14.32
CA VAL A 1 3.43 -12.62 -15.44
C VAL A 1 1.92 -12.40 -15.53
N ALA A 2 1.08 -13.46 -15.46
CA ALA A 2 -0.38 -13.34 -15.50
C ALA A 2 -1.00 -12.31 -14.53
N TRP A 3 -0.52 -12.23 -13.28
CA TRP A 3 -1.03 -11.24 -12.30
C TRP A 3 -0.86 -9.79 -12.75
N ARG A 4 0.25 -9.45 -13.42
CA ARG A 4 0.47 -8.10 -13.97
C ARG A 4 -0.56 -7.77 -15.06
N GLU A 5 -0.91 -8.74 -15.90
CA GLU A 5 -1.92 -8.56 -16.95
C GLU A 5 -3.33 -8.43 -16.36
N VAL A 6 -3.64 -9.21 -15.31
CA VAL A 6 -4.91 -9.09 -14.59
C VAL A 6 -5.09 -7.68 -14.04
N TYR A 7 -4.10 -7.12 -13.34
CA TYR A 7 -4.21 -5.76 -12.80
C TYR A 7 -4.42 -4.71 -13.90
N ARG A 8 -3.75 -4.85 -15.04
CA ARG A 8 -3.96 -3.94 -16.19
C ARG A 8 -5.36 -4.08 -16.80
N HIS A 9 -5.85 -5.30 -16.98
CA HIS A 9 -7.19 -5.54 -17.51
C HIS A 9 -8.27 -5.02 -16.56
N VAL A 10 -8.10 -5.21 -15.25
CA VAL A 10 -8.98 -4.66 -14.22
C VAL A 10 -9.02 -3.14 -14.29
N LEU A 11 -7.86 -2.50 -14.39
CA LEU A 11 -7.75 -1.04 -14.50
C LEU A 11 -8.46 -0.47 -15.74
N VAL A 12 -8.33 -1.13 -16.89
CA VAL A 12 -9.02 -0.72 -18.13
C VAL A 12 -10.53 -0.95 -18.03
N ARG A 13 -10.97 -2.07 -17.41
CA ARG A 13 -12.38 -2.42 -17.31
C ARG A 13 -13.13 -1.57 -16.29
N TRP A 14 -12.47 -1.17 -15.21
CA TRP A 14 -13.06 -0.44 -14.09
C TRP A 14 -12.27 0.84 -13.81
N ALA A 15 -12.43 1.84 -14.68
CA ALA A 15 -11.68 3.10 -14.61
C ALA A 15 -11.86 3.90 -13.30
N HIS A 16 -12.91 3.61 -12.51
CA HIS A 16 -13.13 4.27 -11.22
C HIS A 16 -12.07 3.91 -10.17
N ILE A 17 -11.35 2.80 -10.36
CA ILE A 17 -10.22 2.37 -9.53
C ILE A 17 -9.10 3.43 -9.58
N CYS A 18 -8.85 4.03 -10.75
CA CYS A 18 -7.88 5.11 -10.90
C CYS A 18 -8.29 6.44 -10.24
N MET A 19 -9.49 6.52 -9.65
CA MET A 19 -10.06 7.73 -9.07
C MET A 19 -10.00 7.70 -7.52
N ASN A 20 -9.03 6.99 -6.95
CA ASN A 20 -8.89 6.78 -5.50
C ASN A 20 -10.14 6.17 -4.83
N LYS A 21 -10.89 5.36 -5.57
CA LYS A 21 -12.07 4.66 -5.05
C LYS A 21 -11.73 3.20 -4.75
N PRO A 22 -12.21 2.63 -3.64
CA PRO A 22 -12.02 1.21 -3.37
C PRO A 22 -12.71 0.38 -4.45
N PHE A 23 -12.17 -0.81 -4.74
CA PHE A 23 -12.74 -1.71 -5.73
C PHE A 23 -14.17 -2.14 -5.37
N LYS A 24 -14.42 -2.38 -4.07
CA LYS A 24 -15.76 -2.60 -3.53
C LYS A 24 -16.30 -1.28 -2.95
N PRO A 25 -17.45 -0.79 -3.45
CA PRO A 25 -18.08 0.42 -2.94
C PRO A 25 -18.40 0.36 -1.44
N ASP A 26 -18.70 -0.82 -0.90
CA ASP A 26 -19.04 -1.02 0.52
C ASP A 26 -17.89 -0.62 1.47
N TYR A 27 -16.65 -0.60 0.99
CA TYR A 27 -15.49 -0.15 1.77
C TYR A 27 -15.24 1.36 1.68
N ALA A 28 -16.07 2.10 0.96
CA ALA A 28 -15.98 3.57 0.89
C ALA A 28 -16.35 4.25 2.22
N ASP A 29 -17.17 3.60 3.04
CA ASP A 29 -17.69 4.13 4.30
C ASP A 29 -16.84 3.75 5.53
N ILE A 30 -15.63 3.20 5.33
CA ILE A 30 -14.72 2.91 6.44
C ILE A 30 -14.20 4.22 7.03
N GLU A 31 -14.39 4.41 8.33
CA GLU A 31 -13.77 5.50 9.09
C GLU A 31 -12.29 5.18 9.34
N TRP A 32 -11.41 5.85 8.59
CA TRP A 32 -9.97 5.71 8.72
C TRP A 32 -9.41 6.64 9.80
N SER A 33 -8.37 6.17 10.48
CA SER A 33 -7.55 6.97 11.38
C SER A 33 -6.52 7.78 10.58
N TYR A 34 -6.46 9.09 10.83
CA TYR A 34 -5.45 9.98 10.24
C TYR A 34 -4.39 10.37 11.27
N ASN A 35 -3.97 9.42 12.10
CA ASN A 35 -2.91 9.66 13.07
C ASN A 35 -1.55 9.73 12.37
N THR A 36 -1.06 10.96 12.17
CA THR A 36 0.21 11.26 11.51
C THR A 36 1.42 10.67 12.24
N GLU A 37 1.39 10.53 13.56
CA GLU A 37 2.51 9.95 14.32
C GLU A 37 2.67 8.46 13.99
N HIS A 38 1.56 7.72 13.96
CA HIS A 38 1.57 6.30 13.61
C HIS A 38 1.99 6.10 12.15
N PHE A 39 1.53 6.97 11.24
CA PHE A 39 1.95 6.94 9.85
C PHE A 39 3.45 7.19 9.71
N ASN A 40 3.99 8.22 10.37
CA ASN A 40 5.43 8.53 10.33
C ASN A 40 6.27 7.40 10.92
N ALA A 41 5.83 6.80 12.04
CA ALA A 41 6.50 5.64 12.62
C ALA A 41 6.53 4.43 11.67
N TRP A 42 5.45 4.23 10.90
CA TRP A 42 5.42 3.21 9.84
C TRP A 42 6.37 3.55 8.69
N CYS A 43 6.34 4.77 8.16
CA CYS A 43 7.24 5.23 7.10
C CYS A 43 8.72 5.07 7.51
N GLU A 44 9.09 5.42 8.73
CA GLU A 44 10.47 5.32 9.23
C GLU A 44 10.88 3.90 9.65
N GLY A 45 9.95 2.95 9.74
CA GLY A 45 10.21 1.60 10.26
C GLY A 45 10.59 1.62 11.74
N LYS A 46 9.80 2.31 12.56
CA LYS A 46 9.89 2.44 14.02
C LYS A 46 8.57 2.05 14.71
N THR A 47 7.85 1.10 14.14
CA THR A 47 6.57 0.59 14.66
C THR A 47 6.75 -0.30 15.88
N GLY A 48 7.96 -0.80 16.12
CA GLY A 48 8.25 -1.77 17.19
C GLY A 48 8.02 -3.22 16.77
N PHE A 49 7.50 -3.46 15.56
CA PHE A 49 7.33 -4.80 14.99
C PHE A 49 8.51 -5.11 14.07
N PRO A 50 9.40 -6.07 14.43
CA PRO A 50 10.66 -6.27 13.72
C PRO A 50 10.51 -6.55 12.23
N ILE A 51 9.47 -7.29 11.83
CA ILE A 51 9.24 -7.63 10.42
C ILE A 51 8.75 -6.43 9.59
N VAL A 52 7.93 -5.56 10.19
CA VAL A 52 7.43 -4.33 9.54
C VAL A 52 8.56 -3.32 9.44
N ASP A 53 9.29 -3.13 10.54
CA ASP A 53 10.41 -2.20 10.61
C ASP A 53 11.53 -2.57 9.64
N ALA A 54 11.90 -3.85 9.55
CA ALA A 54 12.90 -4.31 8.61
C ALA A 54 12.46 -4.10 7.14
N ALA A 55 11.19 -4.36 6.84
CA ALA A 55 10.64 -4.17 5.49
C ALA A 55 10.63 -2.69 5.08
N MET A 56 10.15 -1.80 5.95
CA MET A 56 10.10 -0.37 5.66
C MET A 56 11.51 0.23 5.52
N ARG A 57 12.47 -0.20 6.36
CA ARG A 57 13.88 0.18 6.19
C ARG A 57 14.48 -0.34 4.90
N GLN A 58 14.13 -1.55 4.47
CA GLN A 58 14.55 -2.11 3.18
C GLN A 58 14.04 -1.24 2.02
N LEU A 59 12.76 -0.88 2.03
CA LEU A 59 12.16 0.01 1.03
C LEU A 59 12.90 1.35 0.96
N ASN A 60 13.11 2.00 2.11
CA ASN A 60 13.72 3.33 2.14
C ASN A 60 15.19 3.34 1.72
N HIS A 61 15.92 2.26 1.99
CA HIS A 61 17.34 2.18 1.66
C HIS A 61 17.60 1.67 0.24
N MET A 62 16.81 0.70 -0.24
CA MET A 62 17.06 0.01 -1.51
C MET A 62 16.11 0.42 -2.63
N GLY A 63 15.01 1.12 -2.31
CA GLY A 63 13.93 1.43 -3.27
C GLY A 63 13.20 0.19 -3.79
N TYR A 64 13.37 -0.95 -3.12
CA TYR A 64 12.76 -2.23 -3.47
C TYR A 64 12.36 -2.97 -2.21
N MET A 65 11.19 -3.60 -2.25
CA MET A 65 10.70 -4.49 -1.20
C MET A 65 10.26 -5.81 -1.82
N HIS A 66 10.60 -6.95 -1.20
CA HIS A 66 10.09 -8.24 -1.63
C HIS A 66 8.55 -8.30 -1.48
N ASN A 67 7.87 -9.04 -2.37
CA ASN A 67 6.40 -9.07 -2.42
C ASN A 67 5.75 -9.54 -1.11
N ARG A 68 6.36 -10.50 -0.39
CA ARG A 68 5.82 -10.98 0.88
C ARG A 68 5.79 -9.89 1.96
N PRO A 69 6.89 -9.17 2.25
CA PRO A 69 6.85 -8.03 3.15
C PRO A 69 5.88 -6.93 2.71
N ARG A 70 5.70 -6.68 1.40
CA ARG A 70 4.71 -5.69 0.91
C ARG A 70 3.31 -5.99 1.44
N MET A 71 2.88 -7.25 1.38
CA MET A 71 1.58 -7.66 1.92
C MET A 71 1.47 -7.46 3.43
N VAL A 72 2.56 -7.72 4.17
CA VAL A 72 2.59 -7.58 5.64
C VAL A 72 2.49 -6.12 6.05
N VAL A 73 3.32 -5.24 5.47
CA VAL A 73 3.32 -3.82 5.85
C VAL A 73 2.05 -3.10 5.40
N ALA A 74 1.45 -3.50 4.28
CA ALA A 74 0.17 -2.98 3.82
C ALA A 74 -0.97 -3.41 4.73
N SER A 75 -1.04 -4.69 5.10
CA SER A 75 -2.02 -5.18 6.07
C SER A 75 -1.86 -4.49 7.42
N PHE A 76 -0.64 -4.27 7.88
CA PHE A 76 -0.37 -3.59 9.14
C PHE A 76 -0.87 -2.15 9.14
N LEU A 77 -0.62 -1.41 8.05
CA LEU A 77 -1.11 -0.04 7.91
C LEU A 77 -2.65 0.02 7.97
N CYS A 78 -3.33 -0.82 7.18
CA CYS A 78 -4.77 -0.73 7.01
C CYS A 78 -5.57 -1.37 8.15
N LYS A 79 -5.05 -2.43 8.79
CA LYS A 79 -5.81 -3.21 9.78
C LYS A 79 -5.34 -2.97 11.21
N ASP A 80 -4.04 -2.88 11.45
CA ASP A 80 -3.50 -2.68 12.79
C ASP A 80 -3.50 -1.19 13.17
N LEU A 81 -3.09 -0.31 12.24
CA LEU A 81 -3.10 1.14 12.47
C LEU A 81 -4.41 1.81 12.04
N LEU A 82 -5.25 1.10 11.28
CA LEU A 82 -6.50 1.60 10.69
C LEU A 82 -6.29 2.89 9.87
N ILE A 83 -5.12 3.05 9.24
CA ILE A 83 -4.78 4.21 8.41
C ILE A 83 -5.27 3.98 6.98
N ASP A 84 -5.69 5.06 6.31
CA ASP A 84 -6.15 5.02 4.92
C ASP A 84 -5.06 4.44 4.01
N TRP A 85 -5.39 3.33 3.34
CA TRP A 85 -4.51 2.62 2.41
C TRP A 85 -3.97 3.52 1.30
N ARG A 86 -4.70 4.58 0.91
CA ARG A 86 -4.26 5.56 -0.10
C ARG A 86 -2.98 6.28 0.32
N MET A 87 -2.78 6.48 1.63
CA MET A 87 -1.54 7.09 2.15
C MET A 87 -0.35 6.13 1.96
N GLY A 88 -0.56 4.84 2.22
CA GLY A 88 0.43 3.79 1.99
C GLY A 88 0.74 3.59 0.50
N GLU A 89 -0.29 3.60 -0.34
CA GLU A 89 -0.16 3.52 -1.80
C GLU A 89 0.72 4.66 -2.34
N LYS A 90 0.43 5.90 -1.93
CA LYS A 90 1.22 7.08 -2.30
C LYS A 90 2.67 6.94 -1.86
N TYR A 91 2.91 6.54 -0.60
CA TYR A 91 4.25 6.35 -0.08
C TYR A 91 5.05 5.30 -0.88
N PHE A 92 4.39 4.20 -1.24
CA PHE A 92 4.97 3.15 -2.07
C PHE A 92 5.33 3.66 -3.47
N MET A 93 4.46 4.45 -4.11
CA MET A 93 4.75 5.04 -5.42
C MET A 93 5.95 6.00 -5.40
N GLU A 94 6.16 6.70 -4.29
CA GLU A 94 7.28 7.65 -4.15
C GLU A 94 8.64 6.94 -3.92
N HIS A 95 8.64 5.75 -3.31
CA HIS A 95 9.86 5.06 -2.88
C HIS A 95 10.21 3.81 -3.70
N LEU A 96 9.25 3.19 -4.39
CA LEU A 96 9.50 1.98 -5.20
C LEU A 96 10.06 2.34 -6.57
N ILE A 97 11.25 1.80 -6.87
CA ILE A 97 11.85 1.86 -8.21
C ILE A 97 11.01 1.08 -9.23
N ASP A 98 10.24 0.08 -8.77
CA ASP A 98 9.31 -0.71 -9.59
C ASP A 98 7.85 -0.23 -9.51
N GLY A 99 7.63 1.04 -9.16
CA GLY A 99 6.31 1.65 -9.05
C GLY A 99 5.49 1.58 -10.35
N ASP A 100 4.64 0.56 -10.47
CA ASP A 100 3.61 0.43 -11.50
C ASP A 100 2.25 0.68 -10.86
N PHE A 101 1.54 1.71 -11.32
CA PHE A 101 0.27 2.15 -10.74
C PHE A 101 -0.76 1.01 -10.68
N ALA A 102 -0.88 0.20 -11.74
CA ALA A 102 -1.84 -0.89 -11.79
C ALA A 102 -1.54 -1.98 -10.74
N SER A 103 -0.27 -2.37 -10.63
CA SER A 103 0.17 -3.40 -9.69
C SER A 103 0.19 -2.91 -8.24
N ASN A 104 0.51 -1.63 -8.02
CA ASN A 104 0.50 -1.03 -6.68
C ASN A 104 -0.94 -0.84 -6.19
N HIS A 105 -1.81 -0.21 -6.99
CA HIS A 105 -3.21 -0.02 -6.63
C HIS A 105 -3.91 -1.36 -6.37
N GLY A 106 -3.70 -2.36 -7.23
CA GLY A 106 -4.26 -3.69 -7.04
C GLY A 106 -3.72 -4.47 -5.83
N GLY A 107 -2.58 -4.05 -5.27
CA GLY A 107 -2.04 -4.60 -4.02
C GLY A 107 -2.60 -3.94 -2.76
N TRP A 108 -3.11 -2.71 -2.86
CA TRP A 108 -3.64 -1.92 -1.75
C TRP A 108 -5.19 -1.88 -1.69
N GLY A 109 -5.86 -1.94 -2.84
CA GLY A 109 -7.32 -1.79 -2.99
C GLY A 109 -8.16 -3.06 -2.99
#